data_AF-A0A5C8Z522-F1
#
_entry.id   AF-A0A5C8Z522-F1
#
_cell.length_a   1.000
_cell.length_b   1.000
_cell.length_c   1.000
_cell.angle_alpha   90.00
_cell.angle_beta   90.00
_cell.angle_gamma   90.00
#
_symmetry.space_group_name_H-M   'P 1'
#
loop_
_entity.id
_entity.type
_entity.pdbx_description
1 polymer ?
#
loop_
_entity_poly.entity_id
_entity_poly.type
_entity_poly.pdbx_seq_one_letter_code
_entity_poly.pdbx_strand_id
1 'polypeptide(L)'
;MDEFFKTKVGFTIGLLAAVFAFKPLVDSNSGAGFSVFNIKITIGYAYVFLTASLGLAVYFISLQFASSKHVKTFDAISDTCYSIALATPPVFLAFWLITITFSYIGSYVSQISVYVVNFLAGVLSSILAGVIYSLLQKSIKTNFLKTEKQQERKEDIESLAKAKELINIGMYDLSFLESSKIVESALRRLLVVRGISIKKGSMIDLVHLSEKHRILSSEEIKFINEIRRKRNESVHSIHAVDKTSADRVLQISRELISKLDEVTQSSGYEWLKNNREKVIQQFKEGDLQKSRHALSMLKEAWKNRDGAAWLHMSDFFEVALTSNPELIVTMFEYDEELLDSWLERAGIQLFTDFLGGEKDRLIGVRFEIISQLNKYINSTNKKNRIKIANKILSTIEESEVREVD
;
A
#
# COMPACT_ATOMS: atom_id res chain seq x y z
N MET A 1 -5.06 -24.06 -0.35
CA MET A 1 -3.59 -23.97 -0.45
C MET A 1 -3.33 -22.91 -1.50
N ASP A 2 -2.97 -21.72 -1.04
CA ASP A 2 -3.03 -20.52 -1.85
C ASP A 2 -2.14 -20.62 -3.08
N GLU A 3 -2.64 -20.13 -4.21
CA GLU A 3 -1.93 -20.02 -5.49
C GLU A 3 -0.59 -19.31 -5.29
N PHE A 4 -0.55 -18.35 -4.36
CA PHE A 4 0.64 -17.64 -3.92
C PHE A 4 1.66 -18.51 -3.17
N PHE A 5 1.22 -19.42 -2.29
CA PHE A 5 2.13 -20.34 -1.59
C PHE A 5 2.83 -21.25 -2.60
N LYS A 6 2.10 -21.73 -3.61
CA LYS A 6 2.67 -22.50 -4.72
C LYS A 6 3.70 -21.70 -5.53
N THR A 7 3.41 -20.44 -5.82
CA THR A 7 4.34 -19.54 -6.52
C THR A 7 5.62 -19.27 -5.71
N LYS A 8 5.48 -19.01 -4.40
CA LYS A 8 6.63 -18.80 -3.49
C LYS A 8 7.53 -20.04 -3.46
N VAL A 9 6.93 -21.22 -3.27
CA VAL A 9 7.65 -22.51 -3.26
C VAL A 9 8.39 -22.72 -4.58
N GLY A 10 7.70 -22.52 -5.71
CA GLY A 10 8.30 -22.65 -7.04
C GLY A 10 9.46 -21.69 -7.24
N PHE A 11 9.34 -20.44 -6.79
CA PHE A 11 10.41 -19.46 -6.87
C PHE A 11 11.59 -19.80 -5.96
N THR A 12 11.36 -20.20 -4.71
CA THR A 12 12.46 -20.57 -3.79
C THR A 12 13.24 -21.78 -4.31
N ILE A 13 12.55 -22.79 -4.83
CA ILE A 13 13.18 -23.97 -5.44
C ILE A 13 13.93 -23.59 -6.72
N GLY A 14 13.32 -22.78 -7.58
CA GLY A 14 13.94 -22.29 -8.82
C GLY A 14 15.19 -21.45 -8.55
N LEU A 15 15.15 -20.57 -7.54
CA LEU A 15 16.29 -19.78 -7.11
C LEU A 15 17.41 -20.67 -6.55
N LEU A 16 17.07 -21.68 -5.73
CA LEU A 16 18.04 -22.64 -5.24
C LEU A 16 18.70 -23.42 -6.39
N ALA A 17 17.92 -23.85 -7.39
CA ALA A 17 18.44 -24.50 -8.59
C ALA A 17 19.37 -23.58 -9.39
N ALA A 18 19.01 -22.30 -9.55
CA ALA A 18 19.86 -21.30 -10.20
C ALA A 18 21.18 -21.12 -9.42
N VAL A 19 21.12 -21.03 -8.09
CA VAL A 19 22.31 -20.94 -7.24
C VAL A 19 23.21 -22.17 -7.43
N PHE A 20 22.66 -23.37 -7.56
CA PHE A 20 23.46 -24.56 -7.90
C PHE A 20 24.05 -24.50 -9.31
N ALA A 21 23.32 -23.96 -10.29
CA ALA A 21 23.83 -23.77 -11.66
C ALA A 21 25.02 -22.79 -11.71
N PHE A 22 25.05 -21.78 -10.83
CA PHE A 22 26.17 -20.83 -10.73
C PHE A 22 27.40 -21.38 -9.98
N LYS A 23 27.33 -22.57 -9.39
CA LYS A 23 28.42 -23.15 -8.61
C LYS A 23 29.78 -23.14 -9.33
N PRO A 24 29.91 -23.54 -10.62
CA PRO A 24 31.22 -23.54 -11.29
C PRO A 24 31.87 -22.15 -11.38
N LEU A 25 31.07 -21.11 -11.56
CA LEU A 25 31.54 -19.71 -11.57
C LEU A 25 32.00 -19.27 -10.19
N VAL A 26 31.28 -19.70 -9.14
CA VAL A 26 31.67 -19.45 -7.75
C VAL A 26 32.95 -20.19 -7.40
N ASP A 27 33.08 -21.47 -7.76
CA ASP A 27 34.27 -22.28 -7.47
C ASP A 27 35.52 -21.66 -8.11
N SER A 28 35.40 -21.19 -9.36
CA SER A 28 36.47 -20.51 -10.11
C SER A 28 36.90 -19.18 -9.49
N ASN A 29 36.01 -18.50 -8.75
CA ASN A 29 36.26 -17.19 -8.13
C ASN A 29 36.18 -17.23 -6.59
N SER A 30 36.24 -18.42 -6.00
CA SER A 30 35.95 -18.64 -4.58
C SER A 30 36.88 -17.88 -3.63
N GLY A 31 38.11 -17.61 -4.07
CA GLY A 31 39.12 -16.86 -3.31
C GLY A 31 38.96 -15.33 -3.35
N ALA A 32 38.15 -14.80 -4.27
CA ALA A 32 37.86 -13.37 -4.37
C ALA A 32 36.96 -12.93 -3.22
N GLY A 33 37.19 -11.73 -2.71
CA GLY A 33 36.53 -11.23 -1.51
C GLY A 33 37.12 -9.93 -1.01
N PHE A 34 36.70 -9.52 0.17
CA PHE A 34 37.15 -8.32 0.86
C PHE A 34 37.35 -8.62 2.35
N SER A 35 38.13 -7.80 3.03
CA SER A 35 38.41 -7.97 4.46
C SER A 35 37.62 -6.96 5.29
N VAL A 36 36.87 -7.45 6.27
CA VAL A 36 36.16 -6.61 7.26
C VAL A 36 36.64 -7.03 8.64
N PHE A 37 37.10 -6.09 9.47
CA PHE A 37 37.66 -6.39 10.79
C PHE A 37 38.73 -7.50 10.79
N ASN A 38 39.62 -7.53 9.78
CA ASN A 38 40.62 -8.59 9.55
C ASN A 38 40.05 -10.00 9.24
N ILE A 39 38.74 -10.12 9.04
CA ILE A 39 38.09 -11.35 8.59
C ILE A 39 37.92 -11.26 7.07
N LYS A 40 38.51 -12.20 6.34
CA LYS A 40 38.36 -12.28 4.88
C LYS A 40 37.00 -12.88 4.53
N ILE A 41 36.09 -12.06 4.03
CA ILE A 41 34.79 -12.47 3.53
C ILE A 41 34.93 -12.75 2.03
N THR A 42 34.76 -14.01 1.64
CA THR A 42 34.91 -14.45 0.24
C THR A 42 33.57 -14.72 -0.43
N ILE A 43 33.58 -14.74 -1.77
CA ILE A 43 32.42 -15.16 -2.57
C ILE A 43 31.97 -16.57 -2.17
N GLY A 44 32.93 -17.47 -1.85
CA GLY A 44 32.62 -18.81 -1.36
C GLY A 44 31.78 -18.82 -0.07
N TYR A 45 32.12 -17.97 0.91
CA TYR A 45 31.32 -17.86 2.14
C TYR A 45 29.93 -17.29 1.89
N ALA A 46 29.82 -16.25 1.06
CA ALA A 46 28.53 -15.68 0.67
C ALA A 46 27.65 -16.72 -0.03
N TYR A 47 28.23 -17.55 -0.90
CA TYR A 47 27.53 -18.63 -1.59
C TYR A 47 27.02 -19.72 -0.64
N VAL A 48 27.86 -20.19 0.28
CA VAL A 48 27.47 -21.21 1.27
C VAL A 48 26.36 -20.67 2.16
N PHE A 49 26.49 -19.42 2.62
CA PHE A 49 25.48 -18.78 3.45
C PHE A 49 24.13 -18.61 2.73
N LEU A 50 24.17 -18.16 1.47
CA LEU A 50 23.00 -18.06 0.59
C LEU A 50 22.32 -19.43 0.42
N THR A 51 23.10 -20.46 0.10
CA THR A 51 22.60 -21.82 -0.13
C THR A 51 22.01 -22.43 1.14
N ALA A 52 22.68 -22.26 2.29
CA ALA A 52 22.19 -22.72 3.58
C ALA A 52 20.87 -22.03 3.96
N SER A 53 20.78 -20.71 3.76
CA SER A 53 19.56 -19.93 4.05
C SER A 53 18.39 -20.34 3.15
N LEU A 54 18.64 -20.55 1.84
CA LEU A 54 17.63 -21.07 0.92
C LEU A 54 17.21 -22.50 1.28
N GLY A 55 18.17 -23.37 1.59
CA GLY A 55 17.90 -24.74 2.02
C GLY A 55 17.03 -24.78 3.28
N LEU A 56 17.32 -23.92 4.26
CA LEU A 56 16.50 -23.79 5.46
C LEU A 56 15.09 -23.29 5.13
N ALA A 57 14.96 -22.31 4.24
CA ALA A 57 13.67 -21.80 3.79
C ALA A 57 12.82 -22.90 3.14
N VAL A 58 13.42 -23.70 2.24
CA VAL A 58 12.76 -24.86 1.59
C VAL A 58 12.39 -25.94 2.61
N TYR A 59 13.24 -26.18 3.60
CA TYR A 59 12.98 -27.15 4.66
C TYR A 59 11.74 -26.78 5.49
N PHE A 60 11.64 -25.52 5.94
CA PHE A 60 10.47 -25.06 6.70
C PHE A 60 9.18 -25.02 5.87
N ILE A 61 9.29 -24.68 4.59
CA ILE A 61 8.17 -24.79 3.64
C ILE A 61 7.69 -26.25 3.58
N SER A 62 8.62 -27.19 3.47
CA SER A 62 8.32 -28.63 3.38
C SER A 62 7.70 -29.16 4.68
N LEU A 63 8.17 -28.69 5.85
CA LEU A 63 7.54 -28.99 7.14
C LEU A 63 6.11 -28.45 7.24
N GLN A 64 5.86 -27.25 6.70
CA GLN A 64 4.51 -26.69 6.65
C GLN A 64 3.58 -27.54 5.78
N PHE A 65 4.07 -28.10 4.67
CA PHE A 65 3.31 -29.05 3.84
C PHE A 65 3.04 -30.37 4.54
N ALA A 66 4.01 -30.90 5.30
CA ALA A 66 3.86 -32.14 6.03
C ALA A 66 2.94 -32.00 7.25
N SER A 67 2.79 -30.79 7.78
CA SER A 67 1.94 -30.51 8.93
C SER A 67 0.46 -30.50 8.55
N SER A 68 -0.36 -31.24 9.31
CA SER A 68 -1.83 -31.24 9.16
C SER A 68 -2.48 -29.93 9.60
N LYS A 69 -1.78 -29.10 10.39
CA LYS A 69 -2.22 -27.78 10.83
C LYS A 69 -1.24 -26.73 10.34
N HIS A 70 -1.79 -25.62 9.85
CA HIS A 70 -1.00 -24.47 9.43
C HIS A 70 -0.32 -23.82 10.65
N VAL A 71 1.02 -23.83 10.70
CA VAL A 71 1.79 -23.27 11.82
C VAL A 71 2.44 -21.96 11.37
N LYS A 72 1.96 -20.82 11.90
CA LYS A 72 2.45 -19.48 11.51
C LYS A 72 3.95 -19.28 11.73
N THR A 73 4.56 -19.98 12.68
CA THR A 73 6.00 -19.85 12.95
C THR A 73 6.85 -20.43 11.84
N PHE A 74 6.39 -21.49 11.15
CA PHE A 74 7.14 -22.06 10.02
C PHE A 74 7.17 -21.10 8.83
N ASP A 75 6.07 -20.42 8.56
CA ASP A 75 6.04 -19.38 7.52
C ASP A 75 6.95 -18.21 7.87
N ALA A 76 6.89 -17.74 9.13
CA ALA A 76 7.74 -16.64 9.57
C ALA A 76 9.24 -16.97 9.47
N ILE A 77 9.65 -18.19 9.86
CA ILE A 77 11.05 -18.63 9.76
C ILE A 77 11.45 -18.78 8.28
N SER A 78 10.60 -19.43 7.47
CA SER A 78 10.83 -19.56 6.04
C SER A 78 11.00 -18.21 5.34
N ASP A 79 10.09 -17.26 5.61
CA ASP A 79 10.13 -15.90 5.07
C ASP A 79 11.40 -15.16 5.46
N THR A 80 11.84 -15.32 6.71
CA THR A 80 13.06 -14.70 7.23
C THR A 80 14.28 -15.26 6.50
N CYS A 81 14.41 -16.60 6.41
CA CYS A 81 15.53 -17.25 5.73
C CYS A 81 15.57 -16.93 4.23
N TYR A 82 14.40 -16.91 3.58
CA TYR A 82 14.27 -16.52 2.18
C TYR A 82 14.68 -15.05 1.95
N SER A 83 14.26 -14.15 2.83
CA SER A 83 14.62 -12.72 2.75
C SER A 83 16.13 -12.50 2.96
N ILE A 84 16.73 -13.19 3.94
CA ILE A 84 18.18 -13.16 4.19
C ILE A 84 18.95 -13.67 2.97
N ALA A 85 18.50 -14.78 2.38
CA ALA A 85 19.08 -15.31 1.15
C ALA A 85 19.03 -14.26 0.02
N LEU A 86 17.86 -13.69 -0.25
CA LEU A 86 17.70 -12.69 -1.32
C LEU A 86 18.57 -11.43 -1.09
N ALA A 87 18.75 -11.04 0.17
CA ALA A 87 19.58 -9.90 0.55
C ALA A 87 21.09 -10.18 0.45
N THR A 88 21.52 -11.44 0.49
CA THR A 88 22.95 -11.80 0.56
C THR A 88 23.75 -11.28 -0.65
N PRO A 89 23.36 -11.52 -1.92
CA PRO A 89 24.11 -11.00 -3.07
C PRO A 89 24.24 -9.47 -3.12
N PRO A 90 23.16 -8.65 -3.00
CA PRO A 90 23.29 -7.20 -3.05
C PRO A 90 24.07 -6.64 -1.87
N VAL A 91 23.93 -7.20 -0.67
CA VAL A 91 24.72 -6.79 0.51
C VAL A 91 26.21 -7.09 0.31
N PHE A 92 26.53 -8.28 -0.18
CA PHE A 92 27.92 -8.64 -0.50
C PHE A 92 28.53 -7.70 -1.54
N LEU A 93 27.79 -7.41 -2.62
CA LEU A 93 28.23 -6.50 -3.68
C LEU A 93 28.45 -5.07 -3.15
N ALA A 94 27.53 -4.57 -2.32
CA ALA A 94 27.67 -3.27 -1.69
C ALA A 94 28.94 -3.19 -0.82
N PHE A 95 29.20 -4.20 0.01
CA PHE A 95 30.41 -4.24 0.85
C PHE A 95 31.69 -4.33 0.03
N TRP A 96 31.67 -5.12 -1.04
CA TRP A 96 32.80 -5.22 -1.94
C TRP A 96 33.11 -3.86 -2.60
N LEU A 97 32.11 -3.15 -3.11
CA LEU A 97 32.27 -1.81 -3.69
C LEU A 97 32.77 -0.78 -2.66
N ILE A 98 32.22 -0.79 -1.45
CA ILE A 98 32.65 0.09 -0.36
C ILE A 98 34.13 -0.16 -0.05
N THR A 99 34.53 -1.42 0.10
CA THR A 99 35.90 -1.77 0.47
C THR A 99 36.90 -1.39 -0.64
N ILE A 100 36.54 -1.60 -1.91
CA ILE A 100 37.36 -1.15 -3.05
C ILE A 100 37.50 0.37 -3.04
N THR A 101 36.39 1.10 -2.86
CA THR A 101 36.39 2.57 -2.86
C THR A 101 37.27 3.11 -1.72
N PHE A 102 37.14 2.53 -0.54
CA PHE A 102 37.96 2.90 0.62
C PHE A 102 39.44 2.55 0.44
N SER A 103 39.77 1.41 -0.16
CA SER A 103 41.15 1.05 -0.49
C SER A 103 41.75 2.01 -1.50
N TYR A 104 40.97 2.44 -2.50
CA TYR A 104 41.39 3.43 -3.48
C TYR A 104 41.67 4.78 -2.80
N ILE A 105 40.74 5.28 -1.98
CA ILE A 105 40.93 6.53 -1.21
C ILE A 105 42.14 6.43 -0.27
N GLY A 106 42.30 5.30 0.43
CA GLY A 106 43.41 5.06 1.34
C GLY A 106 44.78 5.11 0.66
N SER A 107 44.85 4.75 -0.63
CA SER A 107 46.10 4.88 -1.40
C SER A 107 46.52 6.34 -1.65
N TYR A 108 45.58 7.29 -1.66
CA TYR A 108 45.86 8.72 -1.76
C TYR A 108 46.15 9.39 -0.42
N VAL A 109 45.72 8.78 0.68
CA VAL A 109 45.88 9.31 2.04
C VAL A 109 46.85 8.42 2.82
N SER A 110 48.13 8.56 2.53
CA SER A 110 49.25 7.75 3.07
C SER A 110 49.40 7.76 4.61
N GLN A 111 48.60 8.53 5.33
CA GLN A 111 48.63 8.64 6.80
C GLN A 111 47.52 7.86 7.52
N ILE A 112 46.52 7.31 6.81
CA ILE A 112 45.44 6.56 7.45
C ILE A 112 45.82 5.09 7.56
N SER A 113 45.85 4.58 8.79
CA SER A 113 46.07 3.16 9.07
C SER A 113 45.02 2.28 8.39
N VAL A 114 45.46 1.19 7.75
CA VAL A 114 44.60 0.17 7.11
C VAL A 114 43.51 -0.34 8.08
N TYR A 115 43.81 -0.37 9.38
CA TYR A 115 42.84 -0.76 10.41
C TYR A 115 41.66 0.21 10.50
N VAL A 116 41.91 1.53 10.40
CA VAL A 116 40.87 2.57 10.47
C VAL A 116 39.97 2.49 9.24
N VAL A 117 40.57 2.23 8.06
CA VAL A 117 39.84 2.05 6.80
C VAL A 117 38.90 0.83 6.87
N ASN A 118 39.41 -0.32 7.33
CA ASN A 118 38.60 -1.54 7.46
C ASN A 118 37.50 -1.40 8.53
N PHE A 119 37.77 -0.67 9.62
CA PHE A 119 36.80 -0.40 10.67
C PHE A 119 35.65 0.47 10.14
N LEU A 120 35.97 1.60 9.48
CA LEU A 120 34.96 2.48 8.88
C LEU A 120 34.16 1.79 7.78
N ALA A 121 34.82 1.01 6.94
CA ALA A 121 34.15 0.19 5.94
C ALA A 121 33.15 -0.79 6.59
N GLY A 122 33.53 -1.46 7.68
CA GLY A 122 32.64 -2.37 8.41
C GLY A 122 31.43 -1.69 9.06
N VAL A 123 31.61 -0.50 9.62
CA VAL A 123 30.50 0.28 10.22
C VAL A 123 29.51 0.74 9.15
N LEU A 124 30.00 1.35 8.07
CA LEU A 124 29.16 1.82 6.96
C LEU A 124 28.43 0.67 6.27
N SER A 125 29.14 -0.45 6.10
CA SER A 125 28.59 -1.70 5.63
C SER A 125 27.40 -2.16 6.48
N SER A 126 27.57 -2.23 7.80
CA SER A 126 26.50 -2.66 8.71
C SER A 126 25.25 -1.78 8.62
N ILE A 127 25.43 -0.45 8.49
CA ILE A 127 24.32 0.50 8.31
C ILE A 127 23.59 0.25 6.98
N LEU A 128 24.32 0.11 5.87
CA LEU A 128 23.74 -0.13 4.55
C LEU A 128 22.99 -1.46 4.49
N ALA A 129 23.52 -2.52 5.09
CA ALA A 129 22.82 -3.80 5.18
C ALA A 129 21.50 -3.68 5.96
N GLY A 130 21.50 -2.91 7.05
CA GLY A 130 20.27 -2.61 7.81
C GLY A 130 19.23 -1.87 6.96
N VAL A 131 19.65 -0.88 6.17
CA VAL A 131 18.76 -0.13 5.26
C VAL A 131 18.20 -1.04 4.18
N ILE A 132 19.04 -1.82 3.49
CA ILE A 132 18.62 -2.75 2.43
C ILE A 132 17.65 -3.80 2.98
N TYR A 133 17.95 -4.37 4.15
CA TYR A 133 17.07 -5.31 4.82
C TYR A 133 15.71 -4.69 5.14
N SER A 134 15.68 -3.46 5.66
CA SER A 134 14.42 -2.77 5.98
C SER A 134 13.56 -2.50 4.73
N LEU A 135 14.18 -2.13 3.61
CA LEU A 135 13.50 -1.87 2.34
C LEU A 135 12.92 -3.17 1.76
N LEU A 136 13.71 -4.24 1.75
CA LEU A 136 13.26 -5.56 1.30
C LEU A 136 12.13 -6.08 2.18
N GLN A 137 12.27 -6.02 3.50
CA GLN A 137 11.24 -6.46 4.44
C GLN A 137 9.94 -5.66 4.27
N LYS A 138 10.05 -4.34 4.08
CA LYS A 138 8.89 -3.47 3.82
C LYS A 138 8.22 -3.83 2.49
N SER A 139 8.99 -3.98 1.42
CA SER A 139 8.51 -4.35 0.08
C SER A 139 7.80 -5.71 0.07
N ILE A 140 8.43 -6.72 0.69
CA ILE A 140 7.84 -8.04 0.91
C ILE A 140 6.52 -7.89 1.66
N LYS A 141 6.52 -7.26 2.84
CA LYS A 141 5.30 -7.09 3.64
C LYS A 141 4.17 -6.39 2.87
N THR A 142 4.46 -5.33 2.11
CA THR A 142 3.45 -4.61 1.34
C THR A 142 2.92 -5.42 0.16
N ASN A 143 3.78 -6.14 -0.55
CA ASN A 143 3.37 -6.98 -1.66
C ASN A 143 2.57 -8.19 -1.18
N PHE A 144 2.98 -8.82 -0.08
CA PHE A 144 2.25 -9.92 0.55
C PHE A 144 0.85 -9.49 0.99
N LEU A 145 0.74 -8.35 1.68
CA LEU A 145 -0.57 -7.81 2.07
C LEU A 145 -1.45 -7.47 0.86
N LYS A 146 -0.86 -7.00 -0.25
CA LYS A 146 -1.60 -6.70 -1.48
C LYS A 146 -2.11 -7.97 -2.15
N THR A 147 -1.29 -9.01 -2.23
CA THR A 147 -1.66 -10.29 -2.83
C THR A 147 -2.67 -11.07 -1.98
N GLU A 148 -2.51 -11.08 -0.65
CA GLU A 148 -3.47 -11.68 0.29
C GLU A 148 -4.85 -11.01 0.14
N LYS A 149 -4.91 -9.68 0.09
CA LYS A 149 -6.16 -8.94 -0.18
C LYS A 149 -6.79 -9.29 -1.52
N GLN A 150 -5.99 -9.45 -2.57
CA GLN A 150 -6.49 -9.77 -3.91
C GLN A 150 -7.05 -11.19 -3.98
N GLN A 151 -6.42 -12.13 -3.28
CA GLN A 151 -6.88 -13.51 -3.15
C GLN A 151 -8.20 -13.57 -2.36
N GLU A 152 -8.28 -12.91 -1.21
CA GLU A 152 -9.53 -12.83 -0.42
C GLU A 152 -10.69 -12.23 -1.22
N ARG A 153 -10.41 -11.21 -2.06
CA ARG A 153 -11.41 -10.61 -2.94
C ARG A 153 -11.94 -11.59 -3.98
N LYS A 154 -11.06 -12.41 -4.56
CA LYS A 154 -11.44 -13.45 -5.52
C LYS A 154 -12.37 -14.47 -4.86
N GLU A 155 -12.06 -14.89 -3.64
CA GLU A 155 -12.86 -15.81 -2.84
C GLU A 155 -14.26 -15.25 -2.49
N ASP A 156 -14.36 -13.96 -2.19
CA ASP A 156 -15.66 -13.30 -1.98
C ASP A 156 -16.51 -13.28 -3.25
N ILE A 157 -15.90 -12.97 -4.41
CA ILE A 157 -16.59 -12.93 -5.70
C ILE A 157 -17.09 -14.33 -6.09
N GLU A 158 -16.26 -15.35 -5.92
CA GLU A 158 -16.63 -16.76 -6.15
C GLU A 158 -17.76 -17.18 -5.20
N SER A 159 -17.70 -16.79 -3.92
CA SER A 159 -18.74 -17.08 -2.94
C SER A 159 -20.05 -16.36 -3.26
N LEU A 160 -20.01 -15.11 -3.75
CA LEU A 160 -21.18 -14.38 -4.23
C LEU A 160 -21.80 -15.04 -5.47
N ALA A 161 -20.97 -15.49 -6.41
CA ALA A 161 -21.43 -16.19 -7.61
C ALA A 161 -22.13 -17.50 -7.24
N LYS A 162 -21.53 -18.29 -6.34
CA LYS A 162 -22.11 -19.51 -5.78
C LYS A 162 -23.42 -19.22 -5.04
N ALA A 163 -23.48 -18.18 -4.20
CA ALA A 163 -24.69 -17.80 -3.48
C ALA A 163 -25.83 -17.41 -4.45
N LYS A 164 -25.52 -16.74 -5.56
CA LYS A 164 -26.49 -16.42 -6.62
C LYS A 164 -26.98 -17.68 -7.35
N GLU A 165 -26.08 -18.60 -7.66
CA GLU A 165 -26.44 -19.88 -8.29
C GLU A 165 -27.39 -20.69 -7.40
N LEU A 166 -27.11 -20.76 -6.09
CA LEU A 166 -27.97 -21.41 -5.10
C LEU A 166 -29.39 -20.83 -5.08
N ILE A 167 -29.55 -19.50 -5.23
CA ILE A 167 -30.89 -18.88 -5.38
C ILE A 167 -31.58 -19.36 -6.65
N ASN A 168 -30.86 -19.41 -7.77
CA ASN A 168 -31.42 -19.80 -9.07
C ASN A 168 -31.94 -21.25 -9.07
N ILE A 169 -31.30 -22.15 -8.32
CA ILE A 169 -31.74 -23.56 -8.19
C ILE A 169 -32.70 -23.80 -7.01
N GLY A 170 -33.17 -22.73 -6.34
CA GLY A 170 -34.16 -22.81 -5.27
C GLY A 170 -33.62 -23.20 -3.89
N MET A 171 -32.30 -23.25 -3.70
CA MET A 171 -31.63 -23.59 -2.44
C MET A 171 -31.40 -22.33 -1.58
N TYR A 172 -32.49 -21.72 -1.10
CA TYR A 172 -32.45 -20.43 -0.39
C TYR A 172 -31.71 -20.49 0.95
N ASP A 173 -31.89 -21.55 1.74
CA ASP A 173 -31.19 -21.74 3.02
C ASP A 173 -29.67 -21.76 2.83
N LEU A 174 -29.18 -22.48 1.80
CA LEU A 174 -27.74 -22.55 1.49
C LEU A 174 -27.20 -21.23 0.95
N SER A 175 -27.95 -20.54 0.08
CA SER A 175 -27.57 -19.21 -0.41
C SER A 175 -27.45 -18.21 0.74
N PHE A 176 -28.39 -18.26 1.68
CA PHE A 176 -28.39 -17.43 2.87
C PHE A 176 -27.16 -17.71 3.75
N LEU A 177 -26.84 -18.99 3.98
CA LEU A 177 -25.65 -19.37 4.74
C LEU A 177 -24.37 -18.87 4.06
N GLU A 178 -24.20 -19.05 2.75
CA GLU A 178 -23.02 -18.56 2.04
C GLU A 178 -22.94 -17.04 2.07
N SER A 179 -24.03 -16.33 1.80
CA SER A 179 -24.09 -14.86 1.87
C SER A 179 -23.77 -14.35 3.29
N SER A 180 -24.24 -15.04 4.33
CA SER A 180 -23.96 -14.66 5.72
C SER A 180 -22.48 -14.75 6.11
N LYS A 181 -21.74 -15.73 5.54
CA LYS A 181 -20.28 -15.84 5.74
C LYS A 181 -19.54 -14.67 5.09
N ILE A 182 -20.00 -14.25 3.91
CA ILE A 182 -19.45 -13.09 3.19
C ILE A 182 -19.64 -11.82 4.02
N VAL A 183 -20.83 -11.61 4.59
CA VAL A 183 -21.11 -10.50 5.51
C VAL A 183 -20.16 -10.54 6.71
N GLU A 184 -19.97 -11.70 7.35
CA GLU A 184 -19.07 -11.84 8.50
C GLU A 184 -17.62 -11.50 8.14
N SER A 185 -17.14 -11.99 7.00
CA SER A 185 -15.80 -11.71 6.46
C SER A 185 -15.61 -10.21 6.16
N ALA A 186 -16.58 -9.59 5.48
CA ALA A 186 -16.53 -8.18 5.11
C ALA A 186 -16.49 -7.26 6.36
N LEU A 187 -17.31 -7.55 7.38
CA LEU A 187 -17.31 -6.79 8.63
C LEU A 187 -15.98 -6.89 9.38
N ARG A 188 -15.41 -8.10 9.45
CA ARG A 188 -14.11 -8.33 10.06
C ARG A 188 -13.04 -7.47 9.38
N ARG A 189 -13.04 -7.41 8.05
CA ARG A 189 -12.08 -6.60 7.29
C ARG A 189 -12.30 -5.10 7.46
N LEU A 190 -13.55 -4.63 7.44
CA LEU A 190 -13.87 -3.21 7.70
C LEU A 190 -13.34 -2.75 9.07
N LEU A 191 -13.50 -3.59 10.11
CA LEU A 191 -12.97 -3.34 11.45
C LEU A 191 -11.43 -3.31 11.47
N VAL A 192 -10.77 -4.26 10.81
CA VAL A 192 -9.29 -4.30 10.72
C VAL A 192 -8.74 -3.08 9.98
N VAL A 193 -9.36 -2.67 8.87
CA VAL A 193 -8.93 -1.47 8.11
C VAL A 193 -9.05 -0.21 8.95
N ARG A 194 -10.02 -0.16 9.87
CA ARG A 194 -10.17 0.93 10.85
C ARG A 194 -9.22 0.84 12.05
N GLY A 195 -8.27 -0.10 12.04
CA GLY A 195 -7.27 -0.28 13.09
C GLY A 195 -7.82 -0.94 14.37
N ILE A 196 -9.00 -1.58 14.29
CA ILE A 196 -9.64 -2.20 15.44
C ILE A 196 -9.16 -3.65 15.54
N SER A 197 -8.53 -3.99 16.66
CA SER A 197 -8.06 -5.35 16.91
C SER A 197 -9.23 -6.28 17.21
N ILE A 198 -9.36 -7.34 16.42
CA ILE A 198 -10.40 -8.35 16.58
C ILE A 198 -9.72 -9.62 17.12
N LYS A 199 -9.91 -9.91 18.41
CA LYS A 199 -9.67 -11.27 18.92
C LYS A 199 -10.67 -12.20 18.22
N LYS A 200 -10.35 -13.48 17.97
CA LYS A 200 -11.26 -14.47 17.34
C LYS A 200 -12.67 -14.39 17.96
N GLY A 201 -13.50 -13.55 17.37
CA GLY A 201 -14.79 -13.13 17.91
C GLY A 201 -15.89 -13.66 17.03
N SER A 202 -16.99 -14.02 17.67
CA SER A 202 -18.24 -14.41 17.05
C SER A 202 -18.83 -13.26 16.23
N MET A 203 -19.80 -13.55 15.36
CA MET A 203 -20.53 -12.52 14.61
C MET A 203 -21.18 -11.47 15.52
N ILE A 204 -21.54 -11.83 16.76
CA ILE A 204 -22.03 -10.89 17.78
C ILE A 204 -20.98 -9.85 18.13
N ASP A 205 -19.74 -10.30 18.36
CA ASP A 205 -18.63 -9.43 18.72
C ASP A 205 -18.31 -8.45 17.58
N LEU A 206 -18.38 -8.92 16.34
CA LEU A 206 -18.21 -8.07 15.16
C LEU A 206 -19.28 -6.97 15.09
N VAL A 207 -20.55 -7.32 15.29
CA VAL A 207 -21.66 -6.35 15.29
C VAL A 207 -21.49 -5.32 16.40
N HIS A 208 -21.14 -5.75 17.61
CA HIS A 208 -20.95 -4.84 18.74
C HIS A 208 -19.75 -3.90 18.53
N LEU A 209 -18.65 -4.40 17.97
CA LEU A 209 -17.49 -3.57 17.62
C LEU A 209 -17.85 -2.58 16.49
N SER A 210 -18.59 -3.03 15.47
CA SER A 210 -19.06 -2.15 14.40
C SER A 210 -19.98 -1.03 14.91
N GLU A 211 -20.83 -1.32 15.90
CA GLU A 211 -21.67 -0.33 16.59
C GLU A 211 -20.84 0.68 17.38
N LYS A 212 -19.98 0.16 18.27
CA LYS A 212 -19.11 0.95 19.14
C LYS A 212 -18.26 1.95 18.35
N HIS A 213 -17.75 1.51 17.20
CA HIS A 213 -16.89 2.32 16.34
C HIS A 213 -17.64 3.05 15.21
N ARG A 214 -18.98 3.03 15.22
CA ARG A 214 -19.85 3.72 14.24
C ARG A 214 -19.49 3.38 12.78
N ILE A 215 -19.12 2.13 12.53
CA ILE A 215 -18.80 1.63 11.18
C ILE A 215 -20.09 1.40 10.38
N LEU A 216 -21.15 1.00 11.09
CA LEU A 216 -22.47 0.74 10.54
C LEU A 216 -23.50 1.68 11.15
N SER A 217 -24.55 1.97 10.39
CA SER A 217 -25.74 2.66 10.89
C SER A 217 -26.56 1.75 11.81
N SER A 218 -27.43 2.36 12.62
CA SER A 218 -28.33 1.62 13.50
C SER A 218 -29.29 0.70 12.73
N GLU A 219 -29.64 1.05 11.49
CA GLU A 219 -30.47 0.21 10.62
C GLU A 219 -29.71 -1.01 10.10
N GLU A 220 -28.46 -0.80 9.68
CA GLU A 220 -27.56 -1.89 9.24
C GLU A 220 -27.30 -2.88 10.38
N ILE A 221 -27.13 -2.39 11.62
CA ILE A 221 -26.92 -3.24 12.81
C ILE A 221 -28.15 -4.10 13.12
N LYS A 222 -29.35 -3.52 13.06
CA LYS A 222 -30.60 -4.29 13.23
C LYS A 222 -30.69 -5.41 12.20
N PHE A 223 -30.33 -5.10 10.97
CA PHE A 223 -30.38 -6.06 9.88
C PHE A 223 -29.33 -7.17 9.99
N ILE A 224 -28.09 -6.86 10.37
CA ILE A 224 -27.05 -7.89 10.57
C ILE A 224 -27.38 -8.79 11.77
N ASN A 225 -28.05 -8.25 12.80
CA ASN A 225 -28.61 -9.05 13.88
C ASN A 225 -29.72 -10.00 13.42
N GLU A 226 -30.56 -9.57 12.47
CA GLU A 226 -31.53 -10.44 11.81
C GLU A 226 -30.83 -11.56 11.03
N ILE A 227 -29.78 -11.23 10.26
CA ILE A 227 -28.97 -12.22 9.53
C ILE A 227 -28.43 -13.28 10.49
N ARG A 228 -27.85 -12.85 11.61
CA ARG A 228 -27.31 -13.74 12.63
C ARG A 228 -28.37 -14.71 13.18
N ARG A 229 -29.57 -14.20 13.49
CA ARG A 229 -30.66 -15.02 14.04
C ARG A 229 -31.11 -16.07 13.02
N LYS A 230 -31.40 -15.63 11.79
CA LYS A 230 -31.81 -16.50 10.68
C LYS A 230 -30.72 -17.51 10.30
N ARG A 231 -29.43 -17.16 10.40
CA ARG A 231 -28.32 -18.08 10.17
C ARG A 231 -28.36 -19.26 11.16
N ASN A 232 -28.56 -18.96 12.44
CA ASN A 232 -28.67 -20.00 13.46
C ASN A 232 -29.92 -20.86 13.25
N GLU A 233 -31.05 -20.25 12.86
CA GLU A 233 -32.28 -20.99 12.52
C GLU A 233 -32.10 -21.90 11.30
N SER A 234 -31.42 -21.43 10.24
CA SER A 234 -31.19 -22.19 8.99
C SER A 234 -30.29 -23.41 9.17
N VAL A 235 -29.47 -23.43 10.23
CA VAL A 235 -28.63 -24.60 10.56
C VAL A 235 -29.45 -25.70 11.25
N HIS A 236 -30.58 -25.36 11.87
CA HIS A 236 -31.37 -26.27 12.68
C HIS A 236 -32.76 -26.60 12.11
N SER A 237 -33.24 -25.83 11.13
CA SER A 237 -34.56 -25.98 10.52
C SER A 237 -34.47 -25.99 8.99
N ILE A 238 -35.15 -26.96 8.35
CA ILE A 238 -35.27 -27.05 6.90
C ILE A 238 -36.31 -26.02 6.42
N HIS A 239 -36.01 -25.25 5.36
CA HIS A 239 -36.88 -24.20 4.80
C HIS A 239 -37.14 -23.00 5.73
N ALA A 240 -36.14 -22.64 6.54
CA ALA A 240 -36.24 -21.45 7.40
C ALA A 240 -36.18 -20.13 6.61
N VAL A 241 -35.62 -20.16 5.39
CA VAL A 241 -35.34 -18.98 4.58
C VAL A 241 -36.12 -19.01 3.27
N ASP A 242 -36.83 -17.91 3.01
CA ASP A 242 -37.52 -17.67 1.75
C ASP A 242 -36.62 -16.95 0.73
N LYS A 243 -37.03 -16.98 -0.54
CA LYS A 243 -36.28 -16.33 -1.63
C LYS A 243 -35.99 -14.86 -1.34
N THR A 244 -36.94 -14.13 -0.76
CA THR A 244 -36.79 -12.70 -0.48
C THR A 244 -35.70 -12.42 0.55
N SER A 245 -35.62 -13.24 1.61
CA SER A 245 -34.55 -13.15 2.60
C SER A 245 -33.19 -13.50 2.00
N ALA A 246 -33.10 -14.53 1.16
CA ALA A 246 -31.85 -14.91 0.49
C ALA A 246 -31.35 -13.81 -0.46
N ASP A 247 -32.23 -13.25 -1.30
CA ASP A 247 -31.90 -12.15 -2.21
C ASP A 247 -31.45 -10.89 -1.44
N ARG A 248 -32.12 -10.57 -0.33
CA ARG A 248 -31.79 -9.40 0.49
C ARG A 248 -30.41 -9.52 1.16
N VAL A 249 -30.05 -10.68 1.69
CA VAL A 249 -28.72 -10.89 2.28
C VAL A 249 -27.63 -10.93 1.21
N LEU A 250 -27.91 -11.47 0.03
CA LEU A 250 -26.99 -11.43 -1.11
C LEU A 250 -26.72 -10.00 -1.56
N GLN A 251 -27.76 -9.15 -1.63
CA GLN A 251 -27.60 -7.72 -1.98
C GLN A 251 -26.70 -7.00 -0.96
N ILE A 252 -26.91 -7.23 0.33
CA ILE A 252 -26.11 -6.60 1.39
C ILE A 252 -24.68 -7.11 1.41
N SER A 253 -24.47 -8.38 1.08
CA SER A 253 -23.13 -8.93 0.88
C SER A 253 -22.39 -8.16 -0.22
N ARG A 254 -23.07 -7.83 -1.33
CA ARG A 254 -22.51 -6.99 -2.40
C ARG A 254 -22.25 -5.57 -1.95
N GLU A 255 -23.18 -4.94 -1.22
CA GLU A 255 -23.02 -3.57 -0.72
C GLU A 255 -21.86 -3.47 0.28
N LEU A 256 -21.70 -4.45 1.18
CA LEU A 256 -20.58 -4.49 2.12
C LEU A 256 -19.24 -4.76 1.43
N ILE A 257 -19.21 -5.63 0.41
CA ILE A 257 -18.01 -5.79 -0.43
C ILE A 257 -17.71 -4.51 -1.19
N SER A 258 -18.71 -3.80 -1.72
CA SER A 258 -18.51 -2.51 -2.38
C SER A 258 -17.97 -1.46 -1.42
N LYS A 259 -18.53 -1.35 -0.20
CA LYS A 259 -18.01 -0.46 0.85
C LYS A 259 -16.60 -0.85 1.28
N LEU A 260 -16.31 -2.15 1.34
CA LEU A 260 -14.96 -2.63 1.63
C LEU A 260 -14.01 -2.28 0.48
N ASP A 261 -14.42 -2.46 -0.77
CA ASP A 261 -13.68 -2.09 -1.97
C ASP A 261 -13.45 -0.57 -2.01
N GLU A 262 -14.44 0.25 -1.69
CA GLU A 262 -14.28 1.71 -1.50
C GLU A 262 -13.25 2.04 -0.42
N VAL A 263 -13.16 1.22 0.63
CA VAL A 263 -12.24 1.37 1.76
C VAL A 263 -10.87 0.71 1.52
N THR A 264 -10.74 -0.22 0.55
CA THR A 264 -9.52 -1.02 0.31
C THR A 264 -8.90 -0.88 -1.08
N GLN A 265 -9.63 -0.44 -2.11
CA GLN A 265 -9.14 -0.34 -3.49
C GLN A 265 -8.32 0.91 -3.79
N SER A 266 -8.23 1.92 -2.93
CA SER A 266 -7.60 3.17 -3.33
C SER A 266 -6.27 3.43 -2.61
N SER A 267 -5.16 3.33 -3.35
CA SER A 267 -4.34 4.53 -3.36
C SER A 267 -5.32 5.65 -3.76
N GLY A 268 -5.46 6.71 -2.97
CA GLY A 268 -6.47 7.76 -3.26
C GLY A 268 -6.46 8.21 -4.74
N TYR A 269 -5.31 8.07 -5.39
CA TYR A 269 -5.09 8.23 -6.82
C TYR A 269 -5.94 7.32 -7.72
N GLU A 270 -6.01 5.99 -7.52
CA GLU A 270 -6.81 5.10 -8.38
C GLU A 270 -8.31 5.41 -8.28
N TRP A 271 -8.78 5.80 -7.09
CA TRP A 271 -10.16 6.26 -6.94
C TRP A 271 -10.40 7.57 -7.70
N LEU A 272 -9.50 8.54 -7.56
CA LEU A 272 -9.58 9.82 -8.28
C LEU A 272 -9.58 9.61 -9.80
N LYS A 273 -8.72 8.73 -10.29
CA LYS A 273 -8.63 8.37 -11.71
C LYS A 273 -9.93 7.76 -12.23
N ASN A 274 -10.52 6.82 -11.49
CA ASN A 274 -11.78 6.17 -11.88
C ASN A 274 -13.00 7.10 -11.77
N ASN A 275 -12.91 8.17 -10.98
CA ASN A 275 -13.99 9.14 -10.76
C ASN A 275 -13.69 10.54 -11.32
N ARG A 276 -12.71 10.64 -12.23
CA ARG A 276 -12.09 11.92 -12.63
C ARG A 276 -13.09 12.98 -13.06
N GLU A 277 -13.97 12.67 -14.01
CA GLU A 277 -14.96 13.61 -14.55
C GLU A 277 -15.90 14.13 -13.46
N LYS A 278 -16.40 13.22 -12.61
CA LYS A 278 -17.28 13.54 -11.49
C LYS A 278 -16.59 14.44 -10.47
N VAL A 279 -15.34 14.14 -10.13
CA VAL A 279 -14.57 14.91 -9.16
C VAL A 279 -14.25 16.31 -9.69
N ILE A 280 -13.81 16.42 -10.95
CA ILE A 280 -13.57 17.71 -11.60
C ILE A 280 -14.85 18.56 -11.58
N GLN A 281 -15.99 17.97 -11.91
CA GLN A 281 -17.27 18.68 -11.87
C GLN A 281 -17.64 19.12 -10.44
N GLN A 282 -17.43 18.28 -9.43
CA GLN A 282 -17.65 18.62 -8.03
C GLN A 282 -16.78 19.79 -7.58
N PHE A 283 -15.51 19.81 -7.97
CA PHE A 283 -14.60 20.92 -7.65
C PHE A 283 -14.97 22.22 -8.37
N LYS A 284 -15.46 22.15 -9.61
CA LYS A 284 -15.99 23.31 -10.35
C LYS A 284 -17.23 23.91 -9.68
N GLU A 285 -18.13 23.07 -9.16
CA GLU A 285 -19.31 23.53 -8.42
C GLU A 285 -18.94 24.24 -7.11
N GLY A 286 -17.75 23.99 -6.57
CA GLY A 286 -17.23 24.67 -5.38
C GLY A 286 -17.93 24.31 -4.07
N ASP A 287 -18.85 23.34 -4.06
CA ASP A 287 -19.56 22.89 -2.86
C ASP A 287 -18.65 22.02 -1.98
N LEU A 288 -18.28 22.57 -0.82
CA LEU A 288 -17.36 21.95 0.13
C LEU A 288 -17.93 20.68 0.78
N GLN A 289 -19.26 20.58 0.95
CA GLN A 289 -19.88 19.39 1.51
C GLN A 289 -19.88 18.24 0.50
N LYS A 290 -20.26 18.52 -0.75
CA LYS A 290 -20.24 17.53 -1.83
C LYS A 290 -18.82 17.06 -2.16
N SER A 291 -17.85 17.96 -2.06
CA SER A 291 -16.44 17.71 -2.40
C SER A 291 -15.63 17.06 -1.27
N ARG A 292 -16.20 16.89 -0.08
CA ARG A 292 -15.48 16.41 1.12
C ARG A 292 -14.80 15.06 0.91
N HIS A 293 -15.48 14.12 0.26
CA HIS A 293 -14.92 12.80 -0.01
C HIS A 293 -13.80 12.85 -1.07
N ALA A 294 -14.02 13.59 -2.16
CA ALA A 294 -13.02 13.81 -3.19
C ALA A 294 -11.74 14.47 -2.64
N LEU A 295 -11.89 15.45 -1.73
CA LEU A 295 -10.76 16.06 -1.02
C LEU A 295 -10.04 15.08 -0.10
N SER A 296 -10.77 14.19 0.57
CA SER A 296 -10.14 13.14 1.38
C SER A 296 -9.30 12.19 0.52
N MET A 297 -9.80 11.82 -0.67
CA MET A 297 -9.08 10.96 -1.60
C MET A 297 -7.88 11.67 -2.23
N LEU A 298 -8.00 12.95 -2.56
CA LEU A 298 -6.87 13.78 -3.03
C LEU A 298 -5.79 13.93 -1.96
N LYS A 299 -6.19 14.17 -0.71
CA LYS A 299 -5.26 14.22 0.43
C LYS A 299 -4.52 12.89 0.60
N GLU A 300 -5.24 11.79 0.56
CA GLU A 300 -4.68 10.45 0.68
C GLU A 300 -3.75 10.10 -0.50
N ALA A 301 -4.14 10.46 -1.72
CA ALA A 301 -3.34 10.30 -2.92
C ALA A 301 -2.02 11.07 -2.81
N TRP A 302 -2.07 12.32 -2.35
CA TRP A 302 -0.88 13.14 -2.16
C TRP A 302 0.06 12.58 -1.08
N LYS A 303 -0.52 12.14 0.04
CA LYS A 303 0.24 11.57 1.16
C LYS A 303 0.95 10.27 0.77
N ASN A 304 0.30 9.44 -0.04
CA ASN A 304 0.80 8.12 -0.43
C ASN A 304 1.36 8.09 -1.86
N ARG A 305 1.69 9.25 -2.44
CA ARG A 305 2.14 9.36 -3.84
C ARG A 305 3.43 8.59 -4.08
N ASP A 306 3.51 7.89 -5.21
CA ASP A 306 4.77 7.44 -5.77
C ASP A 306 5.41 8.56 -6.63
N GLY A 307 6.65 8.35 -7.09
CA GLY A 307 7.42 9.37 -7.80
C GLY A 307 6.81 9.86 -9.13
N ALA A 308 5.81 9.17 -9.68
CA ALA A 308 5.18 9.53 -10.96
C ALA A 308 3.69 9.94 -10.81
N ALA A 309 2.99 9.43 -9.80
CA ALA A 309 1.55 9.67 -9.58
C ALA A 309 1.20 11.15 -9.32
N TRP A 310 2.16 11.96 -8.86
CA TRP A 310 1.91 13.37 -8.54
C TRP A 310 1.59 14.23 -9.76
N LEU A 311 2.18 13.93 -10.93
CA LEU A 311 1.86 14.65 -12.18
C LEU A 311 0.42 14.43 -12.61
N HIS A 312 -0.11 13.23 -12.39
CA HIS A 312 -1.47 12.90 -12.75
C HIS A 312 -2.53 13.44 -11.79
N MET A 313 -2.12 14.14 -10.72
CA MET A 313 -3.04 14.83 -9.81
C MET A 313 -3.15 16.34 -10.09
N SER A 314 -2.38 16.86 -11.05
CA SER A 314 -2.28 18.30 -11.32
C SER A 314 -3.63 18.94 -11.63
N ASP A 315 -4.45 18.26 -12.43
CA ASP A 315 -5.78 18.71 -12.83
C ASP A 315 -6.75 18.88 -11.67
N PHE A 316 -6.70 18.00 -10.67
CA PHE A 316 -7.52 18.11 -9.47
C PHE A 316 -7.17 19.36 -8.65
N PHE A 317 -5.87 19.63 -8.48
CA PHE A 317 -5.38 20.84 -7.80
C PHE A 317 -5.68 22.10 -8.61
N GLU A 318 -5.42 22.07 -9.92
CA GLU A 318 -5.70 23.16 -10.85
C GLU A 318 -7.16 23.59 -10.79
N VAL A 319 -8.09 22.64 -10.98
CA VAL A 319 -9.53 22.92 -10.99
C VAL A 319 -10.01 23.43 -9.63
N ALA A 320 -9.54 22.82 -8.53
CA ALA A 320 -9.92 23.25 -7.19
C ALA A 320 -9.42 24.67 -6.89
N LEU A 321 -8.19 25.02 -7.26
CA LEU A 321 -7.62 26.35 -7.02
C LEU A 321 -8.23 27.43 -7.92
N THR A 322 -8.56 27.11 -9.17
CA THR A 322 -9.20 28.04 -10.11
C THR A 322 -10.69 28.24 -9.85
N SER A 323 -11.38 27.26 -9.26
CA SER A 323 -12.82 27.34 -9.02
C SER A 323 -13.17 27.78 -7.60
N ASN A 324 -12.56 27.17 -6.58
CA ASN A 324 -12.77 27.51 -5.17
C ASN A 324 -11.56 27.14 -4.31
N PRO A 325 -10.60 28.07 -4.09
CA PRO A 325 -9.41 27.82 -3.28
C PRO A 325 -9.68 27.34 -1.84
N GLU A 326 -10.88 27.58 -1.31
CA GLU A 326 -11.27 27.08 0.03
C GLU A 326 -11.15 25.56 0.13
N LEU A 327 -11.38 24.82 -0.96
CA LEU A 327 -11.28 23.36 -1.01
C LEU A 327 -9.86 22.88 -0.65
N ILE A 328 -8.84 23.46 -1.30
CA ILE A 328 -7.44 23.12 -1.06
C ILE A 328 -6.96 23.65 0.29
N VAL A 329 -7.32 24.88 0.65
CA VAL A 329 -6.97 25.46 1.96
C VAL A 329 -7.53 24.62 3.11
N THR A 330 -8.78 24.14 2.99
CA THR A 330 -9.41 23.29 4.01
C THR A 330 -8.77 21.90 4.07
N MET A 331 -8.31 21.35 2.94
CA MET A 331 -7.61 20.06 2.90
C MET A 331 -6.34 20.06 3.78
N PHE A 332 -5.62 21.19 3.79
CA PHE A 332 -4.36 21.39 4.52
C PHE A 332 -4.51 22.03 5.91
N GLU A 333 -5.73 22.40 6.34
CA GLU A 333 -5.98 23.20 7.55
C GLU A 333 -5.36 22.64 8.84
N TYR A 334 -5.17 21.32 8.91
CA TYR A 334 -4.67 20.59 10.09
C TYR A 334 -3.41 19.75 9.82
N ASP A 335 -2.69 20.01 8.72
CA ASP A 335 -1.60 19.14 8.26
C ASP A 335 -0.49 19.96 7.57
N GLU A 336 0.29 20.69 8.37
CA GLU A 336 1.32 21.62 7.86
C GLU A 336 2.46 20.89 7.13
N GLU A 337 2.85 19.70 7.59
CA GLU A 337 3.87 18.88 6.92
C GLU A 337 3.42 18.46 5.50
N LEU A 338 2.14 18.08 5.36
CA LEU A 338 1.58 17.72 4.05
C LEU A 338 1.47 18.93 3.11
N LEU A 339 1.15 20.11 3.65
CA LEU A 339 1.14 21.37 2.91
C LEU A 339 2.53 21.71 2.39
N ASP A 340 3.54 21.73 3.27
CA ASP A 340 4.91 22.09 2.89
C ASP A 340 5.45 21.09 1.85
N SER A 341 5.17 19.78 2.04
CA SER A 341 5.49 18.76 1.04
C SER A 341 4.79 18.95 -0.32
N TRP A 342 3.60 19.56 -0.35
CA TRP A 342 2.92 19.91 -1.60
C TRP A 342 3.53 21.13 -2.26
N LEU A 343 3.78 22.19 -1.49
CA LEU A 343 4.35 23.45 -1.97
C LEU A 343 5.72 23.26 -2.65
N GLU A 344 6.56 22.37 -2.14
CA GLU A 344 7.85 22.01 -2.77
C GLU A 344 7.72 21.53 -4.23
N ARG A 345 6.55 21.01 -4.62
CA ARG A 345 6.30 20.43 -5.95
C ARG A 345 5.25 21.19 -6.74
N ALA A 346 4.43 22.02 -6.09
CA ALA A 346 3.27 22.68 -6.68
C ALA A 346 3.61 23.46 -7.95
N GLY A 347 4.73 24.21 -7.94
CA GLY A 347 5.16 24.98 -9.11
C GLY A 347 5.42 24.11 -10.33
N ILE A 348 6.19 23.03 -10.17
CA ILE A 348 6.48 22.09 -11.26
C ILE A 348 5.20 21.33 -11.65
N GLN A 349 4.37 20.94 -10.69
CA GLN A 349 3.16 20.14 -10.91
C GLN A 349 2.13 20.88 -11.76
N LEU A 350 1.93 22.17 -11.48
CA LEU A 350 0.87 22.97 -12.06
C LEU A 350 1.32 23.74 -13.29
N PHE A 351 2.61 24.07 -13.41
CA PHE A 351 3.09 25.02 -14.41
C PHE A 351 4.22 24.48 -15.31
N THR A 352 4.34 23.15 -15.41
CA THR A 352 5.25 22.54 -16.40
C THR A 352 4.42 21.93 -17.52
N ASP A 353 4.69 22.37 -18.74
CA ASP A 353 4.19 21.77 -19.96
C ASP A 353 5.10 20.61 -20.36
N PHE A 354 4.61 19.39 -20.14
CA PHE A 354 5.33 18.14 -20.44
C PHE A 354 5.09 17.62 -21.86
N LEU A 355 4.08 18.13 -22.56
CA LEU A 355 3.68 17.64 -23.89
C LEU A 355 3.96 18.65 -25.01
N GLY A 356 4.19 19.92 -24.66
CA GLY A 356 4.43 21.02 -25.57
C GLY A 356 3.12 21.68 -26.04
N GLY A 357 3.13 22.99 -26.23
CA GLY A 357 2.01 23.77 -26.77
C GLY A 357 0.91 24.19 -25.78
N GLU A 358 1.06 23.93 -24.48
CA GLU A 358 0.14 24.38 -23.42
C GLU A 358 0.65 25.59 -22.62
N LYS A 359 1.84 26.12 -22.93
CA LYS A 359 2.47 27.23 -22.18
C LYS A 359 1.54 28.43 -21.93
N ASP A 360 0.85 28.92 -22.96
CA ASP A 360 -0.07 30.06 -22.83
C ASP A 360 -1.28 29.74 -21.93
N ARG A 361 -1.79 28.50 -22.00
CA ARG A 361 -2.86 28.01 -21.12
C ARG A 361 -2.40 28.03 -19.66
N LEU A 362 -1.20 27.51 -19.38
CA LEU A 362 -0.64 27.45 -18.04
C LEU A 362 -0.37 28.84 -17.44
N ILE A 363 0.04 29.81 -18.27
CA ILE A 363 0.14 31.22 -17.87
C ILE A 363 -1.24 31.74 -17.44
N GLY A 364 -2.28 31.49 -18.23
CA GLY A 364 -3.65 31.87 -17.91
C GLY A 364 -4.15 31.24 -16.59
N VAL A 365 -3.90 29.94 -16.43
CA VAL A 365 -4.23 29.19 -15.20
C VAL A 365 -3.54 29.80 -13.98
N ARG A 366 -2.25 30.13 -14.08
CA ARG A 366 -1.50 30.75 -12.99
C ARG A 366 -2.13 32.08 -12.55
N PHE A 367 -2.48 32.95 -13.50
CA PHE A 367 -3.15 34.21 -13.19
C PHE A 367 -4.52 33.99 -12.54
N GLU A 368 -5.29 33.02 -13.00
CA GLU A 368 -6.59 32.69 -12.41
C GLU A 368 -6.45 32.19 -10.97
N ILE A 369 -5.50 31.29 -10.70
CA ILE A 369 -5.22 30.79 -9.34
C ILE A 369 -4.86 31.95 -8.40
N ILE A 370 -3.98 32.86 -8.83
CA ILE A 370 -3.58 34.05 -8.05
C ILE A 370 -4.78 34.95 -7.76
N SER A 371 -5.62 35.21 -8.76
CA SER A 371 -6.83 36.03 -8.63
C SER A 371 -7.80 35.43 -7.61
N GLN A 372 -8.08 34.13 -7.71
CA GLN A 372 -9.01 33.44 -6.82
C GLN A 372 -8.47 33.34 -5.39
N LEU A 373 -7.17 33.07 -5.20
CA LEU A 373 -6.55 33.06 -3.88
C LEU A 373 -6.65 34.43 -3.20
N ASN A 374 -6.35 35.52 -3.92
CA ASN A 374 -6.50 36.87 -3.40
C ASN A 374 -7.94 37.19 -3.00
N LYS A 375 -8.91 36.81 -3.84
CA LYS A 375 -10.34 36.94 -3.52
C LYS A 375 -10.71 36.15 -2.26
N TYR A 376 -10.23 34.91 -2.14
CA TYR A 376 -10.45 34.07 -0.98
C TYR A 376 -9.86 34.68 0.30
N ILE A 377 -8.60 35.12 0.26
CA ILE A 377 -7.88 35.75 1.37
C ILE A 377 -8.64 36.98 1.89
N ASN A 378 -9.13 37.83 0.98
CA ASN A 378 -9.88 39.04 1.34
C ASN A 378 -11.28 38.75 1.89
N SER A 379 -11.86 37.59 1.59
CA SER A 379 -13.22 37.22 2.01
C SER A 379 -13.29 36.38 3.29
N THR A 380 -12.20 35.72 3.67
CA THR A 380 -12.20 34.77 4.79
C THR A 380 -11.78 35.44 6.10
N ASN A 381 -12.46 35.10 7.20
CA ASN A 381 -12.17 35.65 8.54
C ASN A 381 -11.29 34.72 9.40
N LYS A 382 -10.95 33.52 8.88
CA LYS A 382 -10.21 32.50 9.64
C LYS A 382 -8.70 32.70 9.48
N LYS A 383 -8.05 33.23 10.53
CA LYS A 383 -6.58 33.49 10.54
C LYS A 383 -5.72 32.32 10.06
N ASN A 384 -6.03 31.09 10.48
CA ASN A 384 -5.26 29.91 10.06
C ASN A 384 -5.37 29.65 8.54
N ARG A 385 -6.58 29.81 7.98
CA ARG A 385 -6.82 29.63 6.54
C ARG A 385 -6.19 30.73 5.71
N ILE A 386 -6.17 31.97 6.21
CA ILE A 386 -5.43 33.09 5.59
C ILE A 386 -3.93 32.75 5.52
N LYS A 387 -3.34 32.25 6.62
CA LYS A 387 -1.93 31.87 6.66
C LYS A 387 -1.61 30.81 5.59
N ILE A 388 -2.44 29.77 5.48
CA ILE A 388 -2.28 28.70 4.47
C ILE A 388 -2.45 29.27 3.05
N ALA A 389 -3.51 30.04 2.80
CA ALA A 389 -3.74 30.64 1.50
C ALA A 389 -2.60 31.56 1.05
N ASN A 390 -2.03 32.35 1.97
CA ASN A 390 -0.86 33.19 1.71
C ASN A 390 0.39 32.37 1.37
N LYS A 391 0.63 31.24 2.08
CA LYS A 391 1.73 30.31 1.73
C LYS A 391 1.55 29.79 0.30
N ILE A 392 0.35 29.32 -0.04
CA ILE A 392 0.04 28.84 -1.40
C ILE A 392 0.26 29.96 -2.42
N LEU A 393 -0.29 31.15 -2.16
CA LEU A 393 -0.15 32.31 -3.05
C LEU A 393 1.31 32.65 -3.34
N SER A 394 2.15 32.79 -2.30
CA SER A 394 3.59 33.07 -2.46
C SER A 394 4.27 32.05 -3.35
N THR A 395 4.03 30.75 -3.12
CA THR A 395 4.62 29.68 -3.93
C THR A 395 4.18 29.75 -5.40
N ILE A 396 2.91 30.05 -5.66
CA ILE A 396 2.39 30.18 -7.04
C ILE A 396 2.95 31.43 -7.74
N GLU A 397 3.08 32.55 -7.02
CA GLU A 397 3.68 33.79 -7.51
C GLU A 397 5.18 33.61 -7.83
N GLU A 398 5.91 32.84 -7.03
CA GLU A 398 7.33 32.54 -7.28
C GLU A 398 7.53 31.48 -8.39
N SER A 399 6.50 30.73 -8.74
CA SER A 399 6.60 29.67 -9.75
C SER A 399 6.61 30.24 -11.18
N GLU A 400 7.51 29.70 -12.01
CA GLU A 400 7.60 30.01 -13.44
C GLU A 400 6.89 28.94 -14.28
N VAL A 401 6.28 29.36 -15.40
CA VAL A 401 5.74 28.43 -16.39
C VAL A 401 6.88 27.92 -17.26
N ARG A 402 7.07 26.60 -17.27
CA ARG A 402 8.16 25.90 -17.96
C ARG A 402 7.59 25.04 -19.08
N GLU A 403 8.38 24.87 -20.13
CA GLU A 403 8.11 23.92 -21.22
C GLU A 403 9.32 22.97 -21.27
N VAL A 404 9.05 21.67 -21.33
CA VAL A 404 10.11 20.65 -21.43
C VAL A 404 10.47 20.49 -22.90
N ASP A 405 11.69 20.91 -23.27
CA ASP A 405 12.25 20.77 -24.62
C ASP A 405 12.44 19.31 -25.07
#